data_AF-Q0PIN4-F1
#
_entry.id   AF-Q0PIN4-F1
#
_cell.length_a   1.000
_cell.length_b   1.000
_cell.length_c   1.000
_cell.angle_alpha   90.00
_cell.angle_beta   90.00
_cell.angle_gamma   90.00
#
_symmetry.space_group_name_H-M   'P 1'
#
loop_
_entity.id
_entity.type
_entity.pdbx_description
1 polymer ?
#
loop_
_entity_poly.entity_id
_entity_poly.type
_entity_poly.pdbx_seq_one_letter_code
_entity_poly.pdbx_strand_id
1 'polypeptide(L)' 'MGRKKIQISRITDERNRQVTFNKRKFGVM' A
#
# COMPACT_ATOMS: atom_id res chain seq x y z
N MET A 1 6.61 13.87 5.66
CA MET A 1 5.22 13.45 5.98
C MET A 1 5.20 11.95 6.25
N GLY A 2 4.93 11.53 7.48
CA GLY A 2 5.00 10.12 7.91
C GLY A 2 3.86 9.23 7.41
N ARG A 3 3.69 8.06 8.05
CA ARG A 3 2.63 7.09 7.74
C ARG A 3 1.24 7.72 7.90
N LYS A 4 0.44 7.73 6.83
CA LYS A 4 -0.97 8.14 6.85
C LYS A 4 -1.89 6.92 6.87
N LYS A 5 -2.99 7.01 7.61
CA LYS A 5 -4.04 5.98 7.62
C LYS A 5 -4.74 6.00 6.25
N ILE A 6 -4.99 4.83 5.68
CA ILE A 6 -5.75 4.64 4.44
C ILE A 6 -6.97 3.78 4.72
N GLN A 7 -8.03 3.94 3.93
CA GLN A 7 -9.18 3.05 3.94
C GLN A 7 -8.78 1.68 3.35
N ILE A 8 -9.33 0.59 3.89
CA ILE A 8 -9.13 -0.76 3.35
C ILE A 8 -10.12 -0.94 2.18
N SER A 9 -9.69 -0.52 1.01
CA SER A 9 -10.39 -0.70 -0.27
C SER A 9 -9.34 -0.90 -1.37
N ARG A 10 -9.77 -1.27 -2.59
CA ARG A 10 -8.85 -1.37 -3.72
C ARG A 10 -8.29 0.02 -4.04
N ILE A 11 -6.97 0.17 -3.97
CA ILE A 11 -6.27 1.41 -4.38
C ILE A 11 -6.42 1.53 -5.89
N THR A 12 -7.07 2.58 -6.39
CA THR A 12 -7.31 2.78 -7.84
C THR A 12 -6.04 3.22 -8.57
N ASP A 13 -5.22 4.04 -7.91
CA ASP A 13 -3.93 4.49 -8.44
C ASP A 13 -2.92 3.34 -8.53
N GLU A 14 -2.45 3.06 -9.75
CA GLU A 14 -1.61 1.90 -10.04
C GLU A 14 -0.23 1.99 -9.38
N ARG A 15 0.39 3.18 -9.37
CA ARG A 15 1.70 3.38 -8.73
C ARG A 15 1.65 3.13 -7.23
N ASN A 16 0.65 3.70 -6.55
CA ASN A 16 0.45 3.53 -5.12
C ASN A 16 0.08 2.09 -4.77
N ARG A 17 -0.66 1.40 -5.64
CA ARG A 17 -0.97 -0.03 -5.49
C ARG A 17 0.29 -0.88 -5.54
N GLN A 18 1.15 -0.70 -6.54
CA GLN A 18 2.41 -1.45 -6.69
C GLN A 18 3.34 -1.23 -5.49
N VAL A 19 3.53 0.03 -5.08
CA VAL A 19 4.36 0.37 -3.91
C VAL A 19 3.78 -0.24 -2.63
N THR A 20 2.46 -0.18 -2.43
CA THR A 20 1.80 -0.76 -1.25
C THR A 20 1.91 -2.27 -1.24
N PHE A 21 1.72 -2.93 -2.38
CA PHE A 21 1.85 -4.39 -2.50
C PHE A 21 3.27 -4.83 -2.12
N ASN A 22 4.30 -4.24 -2.74
CA ASN A 22 5.69 -4.59 -2.46
C ASN A 22 6.05 -4.40 -0.98
N LYS A 23 5.61 -3.28 -0.37
CA LYS A 23 5.86 -3.00 1.05
C LYS A 23 5.13 -3.97 1.99
N ARG A 24 3.87 -4.33 1.70
CA ARG A 24 3.09 -5.24 2.54
C ARG A 24 3.49 -6.69 2.36
N LYS A 25 3.83 -7.11 1.14
CA LYS A 25 4.29 -8.47 0.83
C LYS A 25 5.52 -8.83 1.68
N PHE A 26 6.50 -7.93 1.76
CA PHE A 26 7.70 -8.15 2.57
C PHE A 26 7.42 -8.21 4.08
N GLY A 27 6.38 -7.54 4.57
CA GLY A 27 6.04 -7.56 6.00
C GLY A 27 5.15 -8.75 6.43
N VAL A 28 4.69 -9.57 5.47
CA VAL A 28 3.82 -10.74 5.72
C VAL A 28 4.53 -12.05 5.36
N MET A 29 5.55 -12.01 4.50
CA MET A 29 6.50 -13.11 4.32
C MET A 29 7.48 -13.15 5.48
#